data_AF-A0A845TQN0-F1
#
_entry.id   AF-A0A845TQN0-F1
#
_cell.length_a   1.000
_cell.length_b   1.000
_cell.length_c   1.000
_cell.angle_alpha   90.00
_cell.angle_beta   90.00
_cell.angle_gamma   90.00
#
_symmetry.space_group_name_H-M   'P 1'
#
loop_
_entity.id
_entity.type
_entity.pdbx_description
1 polymer ?
#
loop_
_entity_poly.entity_id
_entity_poly.type
_entity_poly.pdbx_seq_one_letter_code
_entity_poly.pdbx_strand_id
1 'polypeptide(L)' 'MAASEVMPVLRRLGQRYDGANEQLDDYFERGMRGEEPDPSEFFAQLQKRQVSQQAMEATIKLNEKGKKAALNESK' A
#
# COMPACT_ATOMS: atom_id res chain seq x y z
N MET A 1 -5.02 12.99 -15.09
CA MET A 1 -4.75 13.24 -13.66
C MET A 1 -3.48 14.05 -13.54
N ALA A 2 -3.55 15.24 -12.97
CA ALA A 2 -2.36 16.03 -12.71
C ALA A 2 -1.50 15.33 -11.64
N ALA A 3 -0.18 15.49 -11.65
CA ALA A 3 0.71 14.93 -10.61
C ALA A 3 0.26 15.29 -9.17
N SER A 4 -0.43 16.43 -9.03
CA SER A 4 -1.13 16.91 -7.83
C SER A 4 -2.14 15.92 -7.23
N GLU A 5 -2.83 15.12 -8.04
CA GLU A 5 -3.90 14.20 -7.58
C GLU A 5 -3.36 12.84 -7.17
N VAL A 6 -2.20 12.43 -7.70
CA VAL A 6 -1.61 11.11 -7.48
C VAL A 6 -0.87 11.03 -6.15
N MET A 7 -0.16 12.09 -5.76
CA MET A 7 0.63 12.12 -4.53
C MET A 7 -0.21 11.93 -3.24
N PRO A 8 -1.39 12.55 -3.09
CA PRO A 8 -2.27 12.29 -1.94
C PRO A 8 -2.75 10.84 -1.86
N VAL A 9 -3.05 10.22 -3.01
CA VAL A 9 -3.46 8.81 -3.07
C VAL A 9 -2.32 7.89 -2.66
N LEU A 10 -1.12 8.10 -3.20
CA LEU A 10 0.07 7.33 -2.82
C LEU A 10 0.41 7.50 -1.33
N ARG A 11 0.30 8.73 -0.79
CA ARG A 11 0.51 8.97 0.64
C ARG A 11 -0.47 8.18 1.50
N ARG A 12 -1.76 8.16 1.15
CA ARG A 12 -2.78 7.41 1.90
C ARG A 12 -2.55 5.90 1.83
N LEU A 13 -2.16 5.39 0.67
CA LEU A 13 -1.84 3.98 0.49
C LEU A 13 -0.56 3.59 1.24
N GLY A 14 0.46 4.47 1.25
CA GLY A 14 1.67 4.32 2.06
C GLY A 14 1.35 4.22 3.55
N GLN A 15 0.54 5.15 4.09
CA GLN A 15 0.11 5.10 5.49
C GLN A 15 -0.61 3.78 5.86
N ARG A 16 -1.42 3.22 4.95
CA ARG A 16 -2.06 1.92 5.18
C ARG A 16 -1.06 0.76 5.13
N TYR A 17 -0.07 0.85 4.25
CA TYR A 17 1.00 -0.13 4.16
C TYR A 17 1.86 -0.13 5.42
N ASP A 18 2.28 1.05 5.87
CA ASP A 18 3.09 1.23 7.07
C ASP A 18 2.35 0.75 8.32
N GLY A 19 1.07 1.14 8.48
CA GLY A 19 0.25 0.66 9.59
C GLY A 19 0.03 -0.87 9.58
N ALA A 20 -0.01 -1.52 8.40
CA ALA A 20 -0.07 -2.97 8.32
C ALA A 20 1.26 -3.63 8.73
N ASN A 21 2.40 -3.01 8.45
CA ASN A 21 3.71 -3.50 8.92
C ASN A 21 3.85 -3.33 10.43
N GLU A 22 3.46 -2.19 10.99
CA GLU A 22 3.49 -1.97 12.44
C GLU A 22 2.67 -3.03 13.20
N GLN A 23 1.51 -3.44 12.67
CA GLN A 23 0.71 -4.51 13.28
C GLN A 23 1.31 -5.91 13.07
N LEU A 24 2.06 -6.15 12.00
CA LEU A 24 2.82 -7.38 11.83
C LEU A 24 3.99 -7.45 12.82
N ASP A 25 4.69 -6.34 13.03
CA ASP A 25 5.77 -6.25 14.00
C ASP A 25 5.24 -6.49 15.42
N ASP A 26 4.10 -5.88 15.79
CA ASP A 26 3.41 -6.14 17.07
C ASP A 26 3.02 -7.61 17.23
N TYR A 27 2.48 -8.25 16.19
CA TYR A 27 2.18 -9.69 16.20
C TYR A 27 3.42 -10.53 16.53
N PHE A 28 4.57 -10.24 15.92
CA PHE A 28 5.82 -10.95 16.19
C PHE A 28 6.36 -10.65 17.60
N GLU A 29 6.28 -9.40 18.05
CA GLU A 29 6.69 -9.02 19.40
C GLU A 29 5.88 -9.75 20.47
N ARG A 30 4.57 -9.87 20.30
CA ARG A 30 3.68 -10.62 21.20
C ARG A 30 4.09 -12.09 21.27
N GLY A 31 4.36 -12.71 20.11
CA GLY A 31 4.90 -14.08 20.05
C GLY A 31 6.24 -14.25 20.79
N MET A 32 7.16 -13.28 20.67
CA MET A 32 8.44 -13.29 21.38
C MET A 32 8.30 -13.11 22.90
N ARG A 33 7.23 -12.43 23.35
CA ARG A 33 6.90 -12.28 24.78
C ARG A 33 6.21 -13.51 25.37
N GLY A 34 5.98 -14.55 24.56
CA GLY A 34 5.30 -15.79 24.98
C GLY A 34 3.77 -15.71 24.93
N GLU A 35 3.21 -14.67 24.31
CA GLU A 35 1.79 -14.67 23.95
C GLU A 35 1.55 -15.58 22.74
N GLU A 36 0.32 -16.10 22.62
CA GLU A 36 -0.16 -16.81 21.44
C GLU A 36 -1.15 -15.92 20.66
N PRO A 37 -0.66 -14.94 19.87
CA PRO A 37 -1.54 -14.11 19.06
C PRO A 37 -2.25 -14.95 18.00
N ASP A 38 -3.51 -14.59 17.69
CA ASP A 38 -4.32 -15.34 16.74
C ASP A 38 -3.69 -15.30 15.33
N PRO A 39 -3.36 -16.46 14.71
CA PRO A 39 -2.81 -16.50 13.35
C PRO A 39 -3.69 -15.79 12.31
N SER A 40 -5.00 -15.68 12.55
CA SER A 40 -5.91 -14.94 11.67
C SER A 40 -5.57 -13.44 11.60
N GLU A 41 -5.04 -12.86 12.69
CA GLU A 41 -4.58 -11.47 12.74
C GLU A 41 -3.42 -11.25 11.76
N PHE A 42 -2.46 -12.19 11.72
CA PHE A 42 -1.33 -12.14 10.79
C PHE A 42 -1.81 -12.12 9.34
N PHE A 43 -2.70 -13.03 8.95
CA PHE A 43 -3.21 -13.09 7.57
C PHE A 43 -3.99 -11.83 7.20
N ALA A 44 -4.77 -11.28 8.13
CA ALA A 44 -5.49 -10.03 7.91
C ALA A 44 -4.54 -8.85 7.65
N GLN A 45 -3.44 -8.73 8.42
CA GLN A 45 -2.46 -7.67 8.19
C GLN A 45 -1.67 -7.89 6.89
N LEU A 46 -1.28 -9.13 6.61
CA LEU A 46 -0.59 -9.49 5.37
C LEU A 46 -1.44 -9.13 4.14
N GLN A 47 -2.76 -9.40 4.18
CA GLN A 47 -3.68 -9.04 3.11
C GLN A 47 -3.78 -7.53 2.93
N LYS A 48 -3.91 -6.75 4.02
CA LYS A 48 -3.94 -5.27 3.96
C LYS A 48 -2.67 -4.70 3.34
N ARG A 49 -1.50 -5.24 3.73
CA ARG A 49 -0.21 -4.88 3.17
C ARG A 49 -0.16 -5.15 1.67
N GLN A 50 -0.55 -6.34 1.24
CA GLN A 50 -0.54 -6.76 -0.17
C GLN A 50 -1.46 -5.90 -1.03
N VAL A 51 -2.70 -5.65 -0.59
CA VAL A 51 -3.66 -4.82 -1.33
C VAL A 51 -3.17 -3.37 -1.43
N SER A 52 -2.59 -2.83 -0.36
CA SER A 52 -2.03 -1.47 -0.38
C SER A 52 -0.88 -1.35 -1.37
N GLN A 53 0.01 -2.34 -1.42
CA GLN A 53 1.11 -2.38 -2.39
C GLN A 53 0.60 -2.46 -3.84
N GLN A 54 -0.33 -3.38 -4.14
CA GLN A 54 -0.90 -3.52 -5.47
C GLN A 54 -1.62 -2.23 -5.93
N ALA A 55 -2.33 -1.57 -5.01
CA ALA A 55 -2.98 -0.30 -5.29
C ALA A 55 -1.97 0.82 -5.59
N MET A 56 -0.84 0.87 -4.88
CA MET A 56 0.23 1.84 -5.17
C MET A 56 0.81 1.61 -6.57
N GLU A 57 1.15 0.36 -6.90
CA GLU A 57 1.67 0.00 -8.23
C GLU A 57 0.69 0.33 -9.36
N ALA A 58 -0.60 0.03 -9.16
CA ALA A 58 -1.65 0.38 -10.11
C ALA A 58 -1.77 1.89 -10.30
N THR A 59 -1.72 2.67 -9.21
CA THR A 59 -1.78 4.13 -9.24
C THR A 59 -0.61 4.73 -10.03
N ILE A 60 0.60 4.21 -9.81
CA ILE A 60 1.81 4.64 -10.55
C ILE A 60 1.64 4.33 -12.04
N LYS A 61 1.26 3.09 -12.39
CA LYS A 61 1.07 2.67 -13.79
C LYS A 61 -0.01 3.49 -14.51
N LEU A 62 -1.12 3.80 -13.82
CA LEU A 62 -2.18 4.65 -14.39
C LEU A 62 -1.69 6.06 -14.67
N ASN A 63 -0.93 6.65 -13.74
CA ASN A 63 -0.33 7.97 -13.93
C ASN A 63 0.64 8.01 -15.12
N GLU A 64 1.50 6.99 -15.25
CA GLU A 64 2.42 6.86 -16.39
C GLU A 64 1.68 6.74 -17.73
N LYS A 65 0.62 5.92 -17.79
CA LYS A 65 -0.23 5.79 -18.98
C LYS A 65 -0.88 7.12 -19.35
N GLY A 66 -1.42 7.85 -18.37
CA GLY A 66 -2.02 9.16 -18.60
C GLY A 66 -1.02 10.17 -19.16
N LYS A 67 0.21 10.21 -18.65
CA LYS A 67 1.27 11.08 -19.17
C LYS A 67 1.64 10.73 -20.61
N LYS A 68 1.76 9.44 -20.95
CA LYS A 68 2.04 8.98 -22.31
C LYS A 68 0.92 9.34 -23.29
N ALA A 69 -0.34 9.19 -22.88
CA ALA A 69 -1.49 9.57 -23.71
C ALA A 69 -1.50 11.08 -24.01
N ALA A 70 -1.34 11.92 -22.99
CA ALA A 70 -1.30 13.37 -23.15
C ALA A 70 -0.16 13.84 -24.08
N LEU A 71 1.01 13.18 -24.01
CA LEU A 71 2.14 13.46 -24.91
C LEU A 71 1.85 13.06 -26.37
N ASN A 72 1.09 11.99 -26.60
CA ASN A 72 0.71 11.56 -27.95
C ASN A 72 -0.40 12.43 -28.56
N GLU A 73 -1.32 12.96 -27.76
CA GLU A 73 -2.37 13.89 -28.23
C GLU A 73 -1.84 15.31 -28.49
N SER A 74 -0.66 15.64 -27.96
CA SER A 74 0.00 16.94 -28.17
C SER A 74 0.94 16.97 -29.39
N LYS A 75 1.04 15.87 -30.16
CA LYS A 75 1.81 15.75 -31.41
C LYS A 75 0.88 15.64 -32.60
#